data_AF-A0A818XUH4-F1
#
_entry.id   AF-A0A818XUH4-F1
#
_cell.length_a   1.000
_cell.length_b   1.000
_cell.length_c   1.000
_cell.angle_alpha   90.00
_cell.angle_beta   90.00
_cell.angle_gamma   90.00
#
_symmetry.space_group_name_H-M   'P 1'
#
loop_
_entity.id
_entity.type
_entity.pdbx_description
1 polymer ?
#
loop_
_entity_poly.entity_id
_entity_poly.type
_entity_poly.pdbx_seq_one_letter_code
_entity_poly.pdbx_strand_id
1 'polypeptide(L)' 'MCHFCDVEIGFTGSCRQTLAEFDLDLDVYLIHIKNESKMYKLQDLLSITFIPYDLQKFRASHDIIE' A
#
# COMPACT_ATOMS: atom_id res chain seq x y z
N MET A 1 -12.26 -7.62 -8.73
CA MET A 1 -12.81 -6.57 -7.85
C MET A 1 -12.40 -6.93 -6.43
N CYS A 2 -11.38 -6.27 -5.86
CA CYS A 2 -11.00 -6.50 -4.46
C CYS A 2 -11.93 -5.69 -3.57
N HIS A 3 -12.83 -6.38 -2.86
CA HIS A 3 -13.61 -5.80 -1.77
C HIS A 3 -12.79 -5.91 -0.48
N PHE A 4 -12.23 -4.80 -0.01
CA PHE A 4 -11.70 -4.71 1.35
C PHE A 4 -12.84 -4.26 2.25
N CYS A 5 -13.29 -5.15 3.15
CA CYS A 5 -14.44 -4.90 4.01
C CYS A 5 -14.10 -3.95 5.16
N ASP A 6 -15.07 -3.06 5.42
CA ASP A 6 -15.35 -2.25 6.61
C ASP A 6 -14.28 -1.34 7.21
N VAL A 7 -14.68 -0.08 7.45
CA VAL A 7 -13.89 0.97 8.09
C VAL A 7 -13.70 0.72 9.60
N GLU A 8 -14.52 -0.15 10.21
CA GLU A 8 -14.36 -0.57 11.62
C GLU A 8 -13.34 -1.70 11.82
N ILE A 9 -13.06 -2.51 10.79
CA ILE A 9 -11.99 -3.54 10.81
C ILE A 9 -10.78 -3.10 9.95
N GLY A 10 -10.95 -2.02 9.19
CA GLY A 10 -9.91 -1.21 8.61
C GLY A 10 -9.34 -1.83 7.36
N PHE A 11 -9.23 -1.03 6.30
CA PHE A 11 -8.25 -1.27 5.24
C PHE A 11 -6.86 -1.37 5.90
N THR A 12 -6.43 -2.59 6.22
CA THR A 12 -5.34 -2.85 7.17
C THR A 12 -3.99 -2.52 6.55
N GLY A 13 -2.97 -2.37 7.38
CA GLY A 13 -1.60 -2.16 6.92
C GLY A 13 -1.12 -3.27 5.97
N SER A 14 -1.52 -4.53 6.20
CA SER A 14 -1.15 -5.64 5.32
C SER A 14 -1.82 -5.57 3.95
N CYS A 15 -3.10 -5.19 3.87
CA CYS A 15 -3.77 -4.99 2.58
C CYS A 15 -3.12 -3.85 1.78
N ARG A 16 -2.78 -2.76 2.46
CA ARG A 16 -2.07 -1.64 1.86
C ARG A 16 -0.71 -2.08 1.32
N GLN A 17 0.05 -2.81 2.14
CA GLN A 17 1.38 -3.32 1.77
C GLN A 17 1.30 -4.25 0.56
N THR A 18 0.36 -5.19 0.55
CA THR A 18 0.16 -6.10 -0.60
C THR A 18 -0.13 -5.33 -1.89
N LEU A 19 -0.93 -4.26 -1.84
CA LEU A 19 -1.20 -3.43 -3.02
C LEU A 19 0.04 -2.61 -3.44
N ALA A 20 0.82 -2.14 -2.47
CA ALA A 20 2.02 -1.37 -2.70
C ALA A 20 3.16 -2.17 -3.35
N GLU A 21 3.13 -3.51 -3.25
CA GLU A 21 4.02 -4.38 -4.02
C GLU A 21 3.84 -4.25 -5.54
N PHE A 22 2.64 -3.84 -5.99
CA PHE A 22 2.31 -3.71 -7.41
C PHE A 22 2.44 -2.26 -7.90
N ASP A 23 1.76 -1.33 -7.22
CA ASP A 23 1.75 0.08 -7.63
C ASP A 23 1.32 1.01 -6.47
N LEU A 24 2.14 2.01 -6.16
CA LEU A 24 1.89 3.02 -5.13
C LEU A 24 0.93 4.13 -5.58
N ASP A 25 0.71 4.32 -6.89
CA ASP A 25 -0.16 5.37 -7.44
C ASP A 25 -1.63 4.92 -7.61
N LEU A 26 -1.98 3.76 -7.06
CA LEU A 26 -3.35 3.24 -7.09
C LEU A 26 -4.33 4.15 -6.35
N ASP A 27 -5.48 4.39 -6.99
CA ASP A 27 -6.63 5.04 -6.36
C ASP A 27 -7.39 4.04 -5.49
N VAL A 28 -7.53 4.35 -4.20
CA VAL A 28 -8.27 3.54 -3.21
C VAL A 28 -9.53 4.29 -2.80
N TYR A 29 -10.69 3.67 -3.02
CA TYR A 29 -11.98 4.19 -2.59
C TYR A 29 -12.38 3.53 -1.27
N LEU A 30 -12.40 4.32 -0.20
CA LEU A 30 -12.87 3.89 1.12
C LEU A 30 -14.34 4.28 1.28
N ILE A 31 -15.20 3.29 1.51
CA ILE A 31 -16.65 3.47 1.68
C ILE A 31 -16.95 3.47 3.17
N HIS A 32 -17.44 4.59 3.68
CA HIS A 32 -17.90 4.75 5.06
C HIS A 32 -19.25 4.06 5.27
N ILE A 33 -19.56 3.67 6.51
CA ILE A 33 -20.84 3.02 6.90
C ILE A 33 -22.10 3.84 6.55
N LYS A 34 -21.93 5.14 6.30
CA LYS A 34 -22.99 6.06 5.85
C LYS A 34 -23.19 6.04 4.32
N ASN A 35 -22.55 5.09 3.64
CA ASN A 35 -22.50 4.97 2.19
C ASN A 35 -21.82 6.18 1.50
N GLU A 36 -20.97 6.89 2.23
CA GLU A 36 -20.13 7.96 1.71
C GLU A 36 -18.79 7.38 1.29
N SER A 37 -18.36 7.59 0.05
CA SER A 37 -17.05 7.15 -0.42
C SER A 37 -16.06 8.31 -0.48
N LYS A 38 -14.82 8.08 -0.07
CA LYS A 38 -13.71 9.00 -0.30
C LYS A 38 -12.55 8.29 -0.98
N MET A 39 -11.99 8.95 -1.99
CA MET A 39 -10.82 8.48 -2.72
C MET A 39 -9.54 8.96 -2.05
N TYR A 40 -8.55 8.10 -2.02
CA TYR A 40 -7.20 8.32 -1.52
C TYR A 40 -6.20 7.71 -2.50
N LYS A 41 -5.00 8.29 -2.62
CA LYS A 41 -3.89 7.57 -3.24
C LYS A 41 -3.31 6.55 -2.26
N LEU A 42 -2.90 5.39 -2.74
CA LEU A 42 -2.33 4.34 -1.89
C LEU A 42 -1.09 4.84 -1.13
N GLN A 43 -0.21 5.62 -1.79
CA GLN A 43 0.94 6.26 -1.16
C GLN A 43 0.56 7.16 0.04
N ASP A 44 -0.61 7.81 0.02
CA ASP A 44 -1.05 8.69 1.11
C ASP A 44 -1.50 7.88 2.33
N LEU A 45 -1.91 6.63 2.10
CA LEU A 45 -2.34 5.68 3.15
C LEU A 45 -1.17 4.88 3.73
N LEU A 46 0.04 5.03 3.17
CA LEU A 46 1.26 4.31 3.50
C LEU A 46 2.47 5.27 3.41
N SER A 47 2.59 6.15 4.41
CA SER A 47 3.59 7.22 4.44
C SER A 47 5.04 6.74 4.46
N ILE A 48 5.30 5.50 4.91
CA ILE A 48 6.62 4.85 4.86
C ILE A 48 6.37 3.41 4.39
N THR A 49 6.66 3.13 3.13
CA THR A 49 6.45 1.80 2.54
C THR A 49 7.78 1.18 2.19
N PHE A 50 7.97 -0.07 2.63
CA PHE A 50 9.03 -0.91 2.10
C PHE A 50 8.51 -1.59 0.83
N ILE A 51 9.12 -1.36 -0.32
CA ILE A 51 8.69 -1.90 -1.61
C ILE A 51 9.81 -2.75 -2.23
N PRO A 52 9.52 -3.56 -3.27
CA PRO A 52 10.53 -4.38 -3.94
C PRO A 52 11.79 -3.60 -4.39
N TYR A 53 11.61 -2.33 -4.74
CA TYR A 53 12.71 -1.42 -5.08
C TYR A 53 13.72 -1.22 -3.94
N ASP A 54 13.27 -1.20 -2.69
CA ASP A 54 14.15 -1.07 -1.52
C ASP A 54 15.03 -2.31 -1.33
N LEU A 55 14.48 -3.50 -1.60
CA LEU A 55 15.22 -4.75 -1.64
C LEU A 55 16.29 -4.77 -2.74
N GLN A 56 15.99 -4.22 -3.93
CA GLN A 56 16.97 -4.12 -5.01
C GLN A 56 18.10 -3.15 -4.68
N LYS A 57 17.78 -1.99 -4.09
CA LYS A 57 18.79 -1.04 -3.58
C LYS A 57 19.69 -1.68 -2.54
N PHE A 58 19.10 -2.44 -1.62
CA PHE A 58 19.84 -3.14 -0.58
C PHE A 58 20.79 -4.19 -1.18
N ARG A 59 20.34 -4.97 -2.18
CA ARG A 59 21.22 -5.94 -2.87
C ARG A 59 22.36 -5.25 -3.61
N ALA A 60 22.04 -4.21 -4.39
CA ALA A 60 23.05 -3.47 -5.17
C ALA A 60 24.13 -2.81 -4.30
N SER A 61 23.82 -2.42 -3.05
CA SER A 61 24.81 -1.87 -2.13
C SER A 61 25.66 -2.93 -1.41
N HIS A 62 25.24 -4.20 -1.41
CA HIS A 62 25.96 -5.30 -0.76
C HIS A 62 26.74 -6.19 -1.74
N ASP A 63 26.42 -6.16 -3.04
CA ASP A 63 27.20 -6.83 -4.10
C ASP A 63 28.54 -6.12 -4.43
N ILE A 64 28.86 -5.01 -3.75
CA ILE A 64 30.12 -4.25 -3.93
C ILE A 64 31.23 -4.79 -2.99
N ILE A 65 30.94 -5.76 -2.12
CA ILE A 65 31.87 -6.23 -1.06
C ILE A 65 32.27 -7.73 -1.21
N GLU A 66 31.93 -8.42 -2.30
CA GLU A 66 32.53 -9.74 -2.62
C GLU A 66 33.67 -9.65 -3.65
#